data_AF-A0A4V2VAZ8-F1
#
_entry.id   AF-A0A4V2VAZ8-F1
#
_cell.length_a   1.000
_cell.length_b   1.000
_cell.length_c   1.000
_cell.angle_alpha   90.00
_cell.angle_beta   90.00
_cell.angle_gamma   90.00
#
_symmetry.space_group_name_H-M   'P 1'
#
loop_
_entity.id
_entity.type
_entity.pdbx_description
1 polymer ?
#
loop_
_entity_poly.entity_id
_entity_poly.type
_entity_poly.pdbx_seq_one_letter_code
_entity_poly.pdbx_strand_id
1 'polypeptide(L)'
;MTRLVYFAWVRERIGKSEEEIALPASVLTVADLLGHLKTLGEEYETALQYENVIRVALDQEHAEHDEPIGNAREIGIFPPMTGG
;
A
#
# COMPACT_ATOMS: atom_id res chain seq x y z
N MET A 1 -3.16 12.42 8.53
CA MET A 1 -3.67 11.88 7.27
C MET A 1 -2.46 11.52 6.42
N THR A 2 -2.46 10.33 5.85
CA THR A 2 -1.41 9.82 4.97
C THR A 2 -2.01 9.62 3.59
N ARG A 3 -1.31 10.08 2.54
CA ARG A 3 -1.75 9.91 1.16
C ARG A 3 -1.28 8.56 0.66
N LEU A 4 -2.19 7.75 0.15
CA LEU A 4 -1.90 6.51 -0.54
C LEU A 4 -2.03 6.71 -2.04
N VAL A 5 -1.09 6.20 -2.81
CA VAL A 5 -1.08 6.26 -4.28
C VAL A 5 -0.98 4.84 -4.82
N TYR A 6 -1.92 4.45 -5.67
CA TYR A 6 -2.03 3.09 -6.19
C TYR A 6 -1.64 3.01 -7.67
N PHE A 7 -0.95 1.94 -8.05
CA PHE A 7 -0.51 1.74 -9.44
C PHE A 7 -0.94 0.40 -10.03
N ALA A 8 -0.97 0.34 -11.36
CA ALA A 8 -1.23 -0.86 -12.15
C ALA A 8 -2.44 -1.66 -11.64
N TRP A 9 -2.34 -3.00 -11.49
CA TRP A 9 -3.49 -3.81 -11.09
C TRP A 9 -4.03 -3.45 -9.70
N VAL A 10 -3.20 -2.90 -8.80
CA VAL A 10 -3.64 -2.50 -7.46
C VAL A 10 -4.64 -1.36 -7.60
N ARG A 11 -4.30 -0.34 -8.39
CA ARG A 11 -5.19 0.78 -8.74
C ARG A 11 -6.47 0.30 -9.42
N GLU A 12 -6.34 -0.60 -10.40
CA GLU A 12 -7.47 -1.09 -11.18
C GLU A 12 -8.46 -1.87 -10.33
N ARG A 13 -7.97 -2.67 -9.38
CA ARG A 13 -8.79 -3.46 -8.47
C ARG A 13 -9.44 -2.59 -7.38
N ILE A 14 -8.68 -1.67 -6.78
CA ILE A 14 -9.22 -0.74 -5.76
C ILE A 14 -10.17 0.29 -6.39
N GLY A 15 -9.99 0.61 -7.68
CA GLY A 15 -10.81 1.60 -8.39
C GLY A 15 -10.47 3.05 -8.04
N LYS A 16 -9.37 3.29 -7.30
CA LYS A 16 -8.88 4.62 -6.90
C LYS A 16 -7.44 4.76 -7.33
N SER A 17 -7.08 5.93 -7.90
CA SER A 17 -5.68 6.30 -8.14
C SER A 17 -4.95 6.67 -6.86
N GLU A 18 -5.66 7.29 -5.92
CA GLU A 18 -5.14 7.74 -4.64
C GLU A 18 -6.26 7.98 -3.65
N GLU A 19 -5.91 8.07 -2.37
CA GLU A 19 -6.80 8.50 -1.30
C GLU A 19 -6.02 9.00 -0.08
N GLU A 20 -6.68 9.75 0.79
CA GLU A 20 -6.14 10.12 2.11
C GLU A 20 -6.82 9.29 3.19
N ILE A 21 -6.02 8.60 4.01
CA ILE A 21 -6.54 7.81 5.13
C ILE A 21 -5.86 8.19 6.45
N ALA A 22 -6.59 8.00 7.54
CA ALA A 22 -6.04 8.03 8.88
C ALA A 22 -5.57 6.62 9.25
N LEU A 23 -4.26 6.42 9.35
CA LEU A 23 -3.71 5.14 9.78
C LEU A 23 -3.90 4.97 11.31
N PRO A 24 -4.40 3.80 11.76
CA PRO A 24 -4.47 3.52 13.19
C PRO A 24 -3.06 3.38 13.78
N ALA A 25 -2.93 3.65 15.08
CA ALA A 25 -1.65 3.57 15.78
C ALA A 25 -1.00 2.16 15.78
N SER A 26 -1.77 1.13 15.41
CA SER A 26 -1.28 -0.24 15.25
C SER A 26 -0.54 -0.47 13.92
N VAL A 27 -0.63 0.45 12.96
CA VAL A 27 0.09 0.35 11.68
C VAL A 27 1.47 0.97 11.85
N LEU A 28 2.48 0.13 12.02
CA LEU A 28 3.85 0.56 12.29
C LEU A 28 4.78 0.26 11.10
N THR A 29 4.56 -0.86 10.43
CA THR A 29 5.36 -1.35 9.31
C THR A 29 4.58 -1.41 8.01
N VAL A 30 5.30 -1.56 6.89
CA VAL A 30 4.69 -1.78 5.57
C VAL A 30 3.75 -3.00 5.59
N ALA A 31 4.14 -4.10 6.24
CA ALA A 31 3.30 -5.27 6.40
C ALA A 31 1.99 -4.96 7.15
N ASP A 32 2.07 -4.18 8.24
CA ASP A 32 0.88 -3.77 8.98
C ASP A 32 -0.06 -2.92 8.12
N LEU A 33 0.49 -2.06 7.27
CA LEU A 33 -0.31 -1.25 6.34
C LEU A 33 -1.04 -2.13 5.33
N LEU A 34 -0.35 -3.06 4.67
CA LEU A 34 -0.99 -3.96 3.71
C LEU A 34 -2.09 -4.80 4.38
N GLY A 35 -1.82 -5.29 5.59
CA GLY A 35 -2.79 -5.98 6.42
C GLY A 35 -4.01 -5.11 6.75
N HIS A 36 -3.78 -3.85 7.15
CA HIS A 36 -4.85 -2.90 7.43
C HIS A 36 -5.69 -2.60 6.18
N LEU A 37 -5.07 -2.36 5.03
CA LEU A 37 -5.78 -2.05 3.79
C LEU A 37 -6.72 -3.18 3.37
N LYS A 38 -6.31 -4.44 3.53
CA LYS A 38 -7.18 -5.61 3.26
C LYS A 38 -8.46 -5.61 4.10
N THR A 39 -8.50 -4.91 5.23
CA THR A 39 -9.71 -4.79 6.08
C THR A 39 -10.70 -3.73 5.61
N LEU A 40 -10.34 -2.88 4.64
CA LEU A 40 -11.17 -1.76 4.21
C LEU A 40 -12.28 -2.14 3.21
N GLY A 41 -12.19 -3.31 2.58
CA GLY A 41 -13.20 -3.80 1.62
C GLY A 41 -12.70 -4.95 0.76
N GLU A 42 -13.64 -5.61 0.06
CA GLU A 42 -13.35 -6.74 -0.84
C GLU A 42 -12.42 -6.35 -1.99
N GLU A 43 -12.49 -5.10 -2.46
CA GLU A 43 -11.63 -4.56 -3.50
C GLU A 43 -10.17 -4.49 -3.06
N TYR A 44 -9.91 -4.14 -1.80
CA TYR A 44 -8.57 -4.09 -1.22
C TYR A 44 -8.02 -5.48 -0.98
N GLU A 45 -8.84 -6.38 -0.44
CA GLU A 45 -8.48 -7.79 -0.27
C GLU A 45 -8.11 -8.43 -1.61
N THR A 46 -8.91 -8.19 -2.66
CA THR A 46 -8.64 -8.68 -4.01
C THR A 46 -7.39 -8.04 -4.62
N ALA A 47 -7.16 -6.75 -4.40
CA ALA A 47 -5.98 -6.04 -4.87
C ALA A 47 -4.68 -6.56 -4.24
N LEU A 48 -4.74 -6.89 -2.95
CA LEU A 48 -3.60 -7.29 -2.13
C LEU A 48 -3.57 -8.81 -1.84
N GLN A 49 -4.31 -9.61 -2.61
CA GLN A 49 -4.37 -11.08 -2.44
C GLN A 49 -2.97 -11.75 -2.50
N TYR A 50 -2.03 -11.14 -3.23
CA TYR A 50 -0.64 -11.57 -3.34
C TYR A 50 0.29 -10.58 -2.62
N GLU A 51 0.03 -10.31 -1.33
CA GLU A 51 0.74 -9.27 -0.57
C GLU A 51 2.26 -9.40 -0.61
N ASN A 52 2.79 -10.63 -0.58
CA ASN A 52 4.24 -10.89 -0.61
C ASN A 52 4.97 -10.34 -1.84
N VAL A 53 4.26 -10.07 -2.94
CA VAL A 53 4.87 -9.51 -4.15
C VAL A 53 4.61 -8.02 -4.31
N ILE A 54 3.71 -7.46 -3.50
CA ILE A 54 3.42 -6.02 -3.50
C ILE A 54 4.68 -5.28 -3.06
N ARG A 55 4.95 -4.17 -3.74
CA ARG A 55 6.04 -3.25 -3.42
C ARG A 55 5.45 -1.96 -2.89
N VAL A 56 6.17 -1.36 -1.96
CA VAL A 56 5.77 -0.13 -1.32
C VAL A 56 6.90 0.89 -1.43
N ALA A 57 6.52 2.15 -1.63
CA ALA A 57 7.44 3.28 -1.54
C ALA A 57 6.94 4.24 -0.46
N LEU A 58 7.81 4.60 0.48
CA LEU A 58 7.57 5.61 1.50
C LEU A 58 8.26 6.91 1.04
N ASP A 59 7.49 7.97 0.85
CA ASP A 59 7.99 9.26 0.35
C ASP A 59 8.91 9.13 -0.88
N GLN A 60 8.50 8.30 -1.85
CA GLN A 60 9.19 7.98 -3.12
C GLN A 60 10.44 7.08 -2.99
N GLU A 61 10.76 6.58 -1.79
CA GLU A 61 11.82 5.60 -1.58
C GLU A 61 11.25 4.20 -1.37
N HIS A 62 11.79 3.18 -2.04
CA HIS A 62 11.34 1.80 -1.84
C HIS A 62 11.58 1.34 -0.40
N ALA A 63 10.60 0.63 0.16
CA ALA A 63 10.64 0.06 1.49
C ALA A 63 10.29 -1.44 1.47
N GLU A 64 11.02 -2.21 2.26
CA GLU A 64 10.72 -3.62 2.53
C GLU A 64 9.52 -3.77 3.48
N HIS A 65 8.94 -4.96 3.52
CA HIS A 65 7.71 -5.23 4.29
C HIS A 65 7.87 -5.03 5.81
N ASP A 66 9.08 -5.22 6.35
CA ASP A 66 9.40 -5.04 7.76
C ASP A 66 9.87 -3.61 8.11
N GLU A 67 10.04 -2.75 7.09
CA GLU A 67 10.44 -1.36 7.33
C GLU A 67 9.33 -0.54 7.99
N PRO A 68 9.70 0.34 8.93
CA PRO A 68 8.75 1.21 9.61
C PRO A 68 8.24 2.31 8.67
N ILE A 69 6.92 2.51 8.64
CA ILE A 69 6.28 3.59 7.85
C ILE A 69 6.61 4.97 8.44
N GLY A 70 6.80 5.04 9.76
CA GLY A 70 7.17 6.26 10.46
C GLY A 70 6.17 7.40 10.20
N ASN A 71 6.67 8.53 9.69
CA ASN A 71 5.88 9.72 9.40
C ASN A 71 5.69 9.95 7.88
N ALA A 72 5.75 8.89 7.08
CA ALA A 72 5.59 8.97 5.63
C ALA A 72 4.31 9.74 5.27
N ARG A 73 4.44 10.73 4.39
CA ARG A 73 3.33 11.58 3.95
C ARG A 73 2.66 10.98 2.73
N GLU A 74 3.45 10.36 1.87
CA GLU A 74 3.00 9.67 0.67
C GLU A 74 3.48 8.22 0.71
N ILE A 75 2.56 7.29 0.44
CA ILE A 75 2.87 5.86 0.35
C ILE A 75 2.38 5.35 -1.00
N GLY A 76 3.32 4.96 -1.86
CA GLY A 76 3.06 4.32 -3.13
C GLY A 76 2.90 2.82 -2.96
N ILE A 77 1.84 2.23 -3.51
CA ILE A 77 1.56 0.80 -3.44
C ILE A 77 1.38 0.27 -4.86
N PHE A 78 2.25 -0.65 -5.25
CA PHE A 78 2.33 -1.11 -6.63
C PHE A 78 2.73 -2.58 -6.71
N PRO A 79 2.27 -3.28 -7.74
CA PRO A 79 2.69 -4.65 -7.97
C PRO A 79 4.17 -4.72 -8.40
N PRO A 80 4.78 -5.91 -8.42
CA PRO A 80 6.12 -6.03 -8.97
C PRO A 80 6.08 -5.59 -10.44
N MET A 81 7.01 -4.72 -10.81
CA MET A 81 7.16 -4.31 -12.21
C MET A 81 7.51 -5.55 -13.03
N THR A 82 6.56 -6.03 -13.84
CA THR A 82 6.86 -7.01 -14.89
C THR A 82 7.62 -6.27 -15.97
N GLY A 83 8.95 -6.38 -15.94
CA GLY A 83 9.81 -5.76 -16.94
C GLY A 83 9.44 -6.23 -18.35
N GLY A 84 9.32 -5.27 -19.26
CA GLY A 84 9.76 -5.42 -20.64
C GLY A 84 11.23 -5.03 -20.73
#